data_AF-R4G7J0-F1
#
_entry.id   AF-R4G7J0-F1
#
_cell.length_a   1.000
_cell.length_b   1.000
_cell.length_c   1.000
_cell.angle_alpha   90.00
_cell.angle_beta   90.00
_cell.angle_gamma   90.00
#
_symmetry.space_group_name_H-M   'P 1'
#
loop_
_entity.id
_entity.type
_entity.pdbx_description
1 polymer ?
#
loop_
_entity_poly.entity_id
_entity_poly.type
_entity_poly.pdbx_seq_one_letter_code
_entity_poly.pdbx_strand_id
1 'polypeptide(L)'
;MSKTVSHEPAYEFSNCSVQEHQRYLLSNRPQCILNKPLSTDIVTPPVCGNYLVERGEECDCGSPQDCQDACCNAATCKLQHDCDSGECCEQCKFKKAGAECRAAKDDCDLPESCTGQSAKCPTNRFQRNGHPCQNNQGYCYNGKCPIMTNQCIALRGPGVNVSPDGCFKFNQAGQSCGFCRIENGRKIPCAAKDVKCGTLYCKEGNATCRCFPTTHDPYYRMVEPGTKCGDGKVCINRQCVDVQTAY
;
A
#
# COMPACT_ATOMS: atom_id res chain seq x y z
N MET A 1 -4.23 12.65 27.23
CA MET A 1 -5.06 11.44 27.37
C MET A 1 -5.44 11.17 28.83
N SER A 2 -5.92 12.19 29.54
CA SER A 2 -6.42 12.02 30.91
C SER A 2 -7.75 11.27 30.89
N LYS A 3 -8.04 10.52 31.96
CA LYS A 3 -9.32 9.80 32.09
C LYS A 3 -10.52 10.74 32.25
N THR A 4 -10.27 11.97 32.69
CA THR A 4 -11.26 13.04 32.88
C THR A 4 -10.78 14.32 32.19
N VAL A 5 -11.72 15.10 31.67
CA VAL A 5 -11.43 16.41 31.07
C VAL A 5 -11.43 17.47 32.17
N SER A 6 -10.35 18.23 32.31
CA SER A 6 -10.24 19.36 33.24
C SER A 6 -10.94 20.59 32.69
N HIS A 7 -11.25 21.55 33.57
CA HIS A 7 -11.81 22.85 33.18
C HIS A 7 -10.89 23.62 32.22
N GLU A 8 -9.57 23.47 32.39
CA GLU A 8 -8.55 23.92 31.46
C GLU A 8 -7.83 22.69 30.89
N PRO A 9 -8.21 22.24 29.68
CA PRO A 9 -7.56 21.09 29.04
C PRO A 9 -6.13 21.42 28.62
N ALA A 10 -5.20 20.49 28.86
CA ALA A 10 -3.86 20.57 28.30
C ALA A 10 -3.86 20.12 26.84
N TYR A 11 -3.07 20.80 26.00
CA TYR A 11 -2.87 20.46 24.59
C TYR A 11 -1.66 19.56 24.35
N GLU A 12 -0.88 19.28 25.40
CA GLU A 12 0.27 18.40 25.35
C GLU A 12 -0.12 16.94 25.63
N PHE A 13 0.52 16.02 24.92
CA PHE A 13 0.42 14.59 25.22
C PHE A 13 1.36 14.21 26.36
N SER A 14 0.95 13.24 27.18
CA SER A 14 1.86 12.66 28.18
C SER A 14 2.93 11.80 27.51
N ASN A 15 4.04 11.60 28.22
CA ASN A 15 5.10 10.68 27.79
C ASN A 15 4.58 9.27 27.45
N CYS A 16 3.64 8.73 28.25
CA CYS A 16 3.03 7.43 27.98
C CYS A 16 2.28 7.43 26.64
N SER A 17 1.49 8.47 26.34
CA SER A 17 0.75 8.56 25.09
C SER A 17 1.67 8.61 23.86
N VAL A 18 2.78 9.36 23.94
CA VAL A 18 3.77 9.42 22.85
C VAL A 18 4.38 8.04 22.59
N GLN A 19 4.79 7.34 23.65
CA GLN A 19 5.38 5.99 23.53
C GLN A 19 4.39 4.96 22.97
N GLU A 20 3.13 4.99 23.43
CA GLU A 20 2.09 4.09 22.94
C GLU A 20 1.74 4.35 21.47
N HIS A 21 1.63 5.62 21.07
CA HIS A 21 1.39 5.98 19.68
C HIS A 21 2.54 5.52 18.76
N GLN A 22 3.79 5.71 19.18
CA GLN A 22 4.95 5.24 18.43
C GLN A 22 4.93 3.71 18.26
N ARG A 23 4.62 2.95 19.32
CA ARG A 23 4.46 1.49 19.23
C ARG A 23 3.36 1.11 18.24
N TYR A 24 2.22 1.79 18.29
CA TYR A 24 1.11 1.55 17.38
C TYR A 24 1.53 1.74 15.92
N LEU A 25 2.20 2.85 15.58
CA LEU A 25 2.66 3.13 14.22
C LEU A 25 3.69 2.10 13.73
N LEU A 26 4.64 1.71 14.58
CA LEU A 26 5.69 0.74 14.22
C LEU A 26 5.13 -0.67 14.00
N SER A 27 4.16 -1.09 14.82
CA SER A 27 3.55 -2.42 14.73
C SER A 27 2.49 -2.54 13.64
N ASN A 28 1.62 -1.54 13.49
CA ASN A 28 0.46 -1.63 12.58
C ASN A 28 0.71 -0.99 11.22
N ARG A 29 1.60 0.00 11.14
CA ARG A 29 1.97 0.72 9.89
C ARG A 29 0.75 1.08 9.03
N PRO A 30 -0.23 1.84 9.57
CA PRO A 30 -1.44 2.18 8.83
C PRO A 30 -1.08 2.97 7.56
N GLN A 31 -1.49 2.44 6.40
CA GLN A 31 -1.10 3.02 5.11
C GLN A 31 -1.89 4.29 4.76
N CYS A 32 -3.11 4.43 5.28
CA CYS A 32 -4.04 5.53 4.94
C CYS A 32 -3.65 6.91 5.49
N ILE A 33 -2.60 7.00 6.33
CA ILE A 33 -2.10 8.26 6.90
C ILE A 33 -0.78 8.70 6.27
N LEU A 34 -0.29 7.98 5.25
CA LEU A 34 0.99 8.28 4.61
C LEU A 34 0.85 9.30 3.48
N ASN A 35 -0.33 9.41 2.87
CA ASN A 35 -0.57 10.36 1.80
C ASN A 35 -0.85 11.77 2.36
N LYS A 36 -0.09 12.76 1.88
CA LYS A 36 -0.42 14.18 2.09
C LYS A 36 -1.69 14.52 1.30
N PRO A 37 -2.72 15.13 1.91
CA PRO A 37 -3.93 15.53 1.18
C PRO A 37 -3.61 16.58 0.11
N LEU A 38 -4.40 16.63 -0.96
CA LEU A 38 -4.31 17.73 -1.91
C LEU A 38 -4.91 18.99 -1.26
N SER A 39 -4.35 20.17 -1.57
CA SER A 39 -4.86 21.45 -1.05
C SER A 39 -6.32 21.73 -1.43
N THR A 40 -6.82 21.07 -2.48
CA THR A 40 -8.22 21.12 -2.92
C THR A 40 -9.16 20.25 -2.11
N ASP A 41 -8.65 19.24 -1.39
CA ASP A 41 -9.43 18.29 -0.60
C ASP A 41 -9.67 18.81 0.83
N ILE A 42 -8.93 19.85 1.23
CA ILE A 42 -9.06 20.51 2.51
C ILE A 42 -10.21 21.51 2.44
N VAL A 43 -11.25 21.27 3.24
CA VAL A 43 -12.49 22.06 3.23
C VAL A 43 -12.52 23.16 4.28
N THR A 44 -11.54 23.17 5.18
CA THR A 44 -11.39 24.21 6.19
C THR A 44 -10.88 25.52 5.56
N PRO A 45 -11.19 26.68 6.16
CA PRO A 45 -10.56 27.93 5.76
C PRO A 45 -9.02 27.81 5.89
N PRO A 46 -8.26 28.26 4.88
CA PRO A 46 -6.79 28.21 4.92
C PRO A 46 -6.21 29.01 6.10
N VAL A 47 -5.18 28.47 6.75
CA VAL A 47 -4.48 29.12 7.87
C VAL A 47 -2.97 29.07 7.66
N CYS A 48 -2.42 30.20 7.22
CA CYS A 48 -0.97 30.34 7.08
C CYS A 48 -0.24 30.16 8.42
N GLY A 49 0.72 29.24 8.45
CA GLY A 49 1.56 28.90 9.59
C GLY A 49 1.11 27.65 10.34
N ASN A 50 0.25 26.81 9.74
CA ASN A 50 -0.24 25.57 10.33
C ASN A 50 0.51 24.32 9.82
N TYR A 51 1.61 24.51 9.06
CA TYR A 51 2.44 23.47 8.45
C TYR A 51 1.76 22.68 7.32
N LEU A 52 0.62 23.14 6.80
CA LEU A 52 -0.13 22.47 5.77
C LEU A 52 -0.43 23.43 4.62
N VAL A 53 0.17 23.19 3.45
CA VAL A 53 -0.10 24.00 2.26
C VAL A 53 -1.56 23.83 1.83
N GLU A 54 -2.35 24.88 2.04
CA GLU A 54 -3.78 24.95 1.73
C GLU A 54 -4.06 25.76 0.45
N ARG A 55 -5.33 25.89 0.07
CA ARG A 55 -5.70 26.65 -1.14
C ARG A 55 -5.32 28.12 -0.98
N GLY A 56 -4.47 28.63 -1.88
CA GLY A 56 -4.05 30.03 -1.92
C GLY A 56 -2.63 30.28 -1.40
N GLU A 57 -2.08 29.29 -0.70
CA GLU A 57 -0.70 29.26 -0.22
C GLU A 57 0.20 28.57 -1.23
N GLU A 58 1.47 28.95 -1.24
CA GLU A 58 2.50 28.34 -2.09
C GLU A 58 3.47 27.48 -1.28
N CYS A 59 3.59 27.78 0.03
CA CYS A 59 4.40 27.08 1.01
C CYS A 59 3.83 27.34 2.42
N ASP A 60 4.12 26.47 3.39
CA ASP A 60 3.82 26.70 4.81
C ASP A 60 4.84 25.95 5.67
N CYS A 61 5.67 26.72 6.38
CA CYS A 61 6.73 26.23 7.26
C CYS A 61 6.45 26.53 8.74
N GLY A 62 5.20 26.87 9.09
CA GLY A 62 4.80 27.27 10.44
C GLY A 62 4.91 28.77 10.69
N SER A 63 4.96 29.14 11.97
CA SER A 63 5.09 30.54 12.40
C SER A 63 6.42 31.17 11.95
N PRO A 64 6.50 32.50 11.82
CA PRO A 64 7.78 33.18 11.54
C PRO A 64 8.89 32.90 12.56
N GLN A 65 8.54 32.53 13.80
CA GLN A 65 9.49 32.18 14.84
C GLN A 65 10.06 30.76 14.67
N ASP A 66 9.26 29.83 14.15
CA ASP A 66 9.61 28.41 14.05
C ASP A 66 10.11 28.01 12.66
N CYS A 67 9.80 28.81 11.63
CA CYS A 67 10.14 28.49 10.25
C CYS A 67 11.66 28.48 10.02
N GLN A 68 12.15 27.32 9.57
CA GLN A 68 13.55 27.10 9.19
C GLN A 68 13.73 27.05 7.67
N ASP A 69 12.65 27.19 6.91
CA ASP A 69 12.67 27.09 5.45
C ASP A 69 13.01 28.45 4.83
N ALA A 70 14.22 28.56 4.26
CA ALA A 70 14.67 29.78 3.59
C ALA A 70 13.90 30.07 2.29
N CYS A 71 13.20 29.09 1.74
CA CYS A 71 12.44 29.20 0.50
C CYS A 71 11.02 29.74 0.71
N CYS A 72 10.53 29.76 1.96
CA CYS A 72 9.18 30.16 2.30
C CYS A 72 9.14 31.43 3.14
N ASN A 73 8.29 32.38 2.77
CA ASN A 73 7.96 33.50 3.64
C ASN A 73 6.83 33.11 4.60
N ALA A 74 7.20 32.72 5.82
CA ALA A 74 6.28 32.27 6.87
C ALA A 74 5.17 33.27 7.24
N ALA A 75 5.37 34.57 7.02
CA ALA A 75 4.34 35.57 7.33
C ALA A 75 3.25 35.66 6.25
N THR A 76 3.52 35.16 5.05
CA THR A 76 2.63 35.31 3.89
C THR A 76 2.30 33.99 3.20
N CYS A 77 2.97 32.89 3.57
CA CYS A 77 2.87 31.58 2.93
C CYS A 77 3.11 31.63 1.41
N LYS A 78 4.08 32.46 1.02
CA LYS A 78 4.53 32.67 -0.36
C LYS A 78 5.95 32.21 -0.56
N LEU A 79 6.21 31.64 -1.73
CA LEU A 79 7.55 31.21 -2.10
C LEU A 79 8.44 32.43 -2.33
N GLN A 80 9.68 32.34 -1.87
CA GLN A 80 10.72 33.31 -2.22
C GLN A 80 11.41 32.95 -3.54
N HIS A 81 11.30 31.69 -3.97
CA HIS A 81 11.94 31.12 -5.15
C HIS A 81 11.00 30.11 -5.86
N ASP A 82 11.55 29.14 -6.59
CA ASP A 82 10.75 28.24 -7.43
C ASP A 82 10.00 27.16 -6.62
N CYS A 83 10.53 26.78 -5.46
CA CYS A 83 9.93 25.77 -4.57
C CYS A 83 10.44 25.84 -3.13
N ASP A 84 9.72 25.21 -2.21
CA ASP A 84 10.07 25.03 -0.79
C ASP A 84 10.37 23.57 -0.44
N SER A 85 9.51 22.67 -0.91
CA SER A 85 9.42 21.28 -0.46
C SER A 85 9.11 20.33 -1.62
N GLY A 86 9.38 19.05 -1.40
CA GLY A 86 9.19 17.97 -2.37
C GLY A 86 10.50 17.37 -2.88
N GLU A 87 10.43 16.14 -3.37
CA GLU A 87 11.60 15.33 -3.73
C GLU A 87 12.37 15.90 -4.93
N CYS A 88 11.72 16.76 -5.72
CA CYS A 88 12.29 17.49 -6.85
C CYS A 88 12.63 18.96 -6.55
N CYS A 89 12.63 19.38 -5.28
CA CYS A 89 13.17 20.67 -4.86
C CYS A 89 14.59 20.49 -4.29
N GLU A 90 15.52 21.33 -4.71
CA GLU A 90 16.87 21.39 -4.14
C GLU A 90 17.31 22.87 -4.09
N GLN A 91 17.66 23.34 -2.89
CA GLN A 91 18.07 24.73 -2.67
C GLN A 91 17.07 25.76 -3.26
N CYS A 92 15.79 25.56 -2.96
CA CYS A 92 14.67 26.36 -3.43
C CYS A 92 14.46 26.39 -4.96
N LYS A 93 15.09 25.49 -5.70
CA LYS A 93 14.98 25.37 -7.16
C LYS A 93 14.54 23.99 -7.57
N PHE A 94 13.88 23.91 -8.73
CA PHE A 94 13.56 22.61 -9.31
C PHE A 94 14.85 21.87 -9.69
N LYS A 95 14.95 20.61 -9.28
CA LYS A 95 15.97 19.70 -9.77
C LYS A 95 15.85 19.57 -11.29
N LYS A 96 16.98 19.37 -11.98
CA LYS A 96 17.03 19.24 -13.44
C LYS A 96 16.14 18.09 -13.93
N ALA A 97 15.59 18.26 -15.13
CA ALA A 97 14.84 17.20 -15.81
C ALA A 97 15.68 15.92 -15.89
N GLY A 98 15.09 14.79 -15.48
CA GLY A 98 15.77 13.49 -15.45
C GLY A 98 16.50 13.17 -14.13
N ALA A 99 16.59 14.09 -13.17
CA ALA A 99 17.10 13.76 -11.84
C ALA A 99 16.15 12.77 -11.13
N GLU A 100 16.67 11.65 -10.63
CA GLU A 100 15.86 10.66 -9.93
C GLU A 100 15.30 11.25 -8.62
N CYS A 101 13.98 11.15 -8.44
CA CYS A 101 13.30 11.54 -7.21
C CYS A 101 12.75 10.36 -6.42
N ARG A 102 12.57 9.21 -7.09
CA ARG A 102 12.22 7.96 -6.43
C ARG A 102 12.86 6.79 -7.17
N ALA A 103 13.63 6.00 -6.44
CA ALA A 103 14.17 4.75 -6.94
C ALA A 103 13.06 3.69 -7.06
N ALA A 104 13.25 2.75 -8.00
CA ALA A 104 12.45 1.53 -8.05
C ALA A 104 12.69 0.68 -6.80
N LYS A 105 11.61 0.23 -6.18
CA LYS A 105 11.67 -0.59 -4.96
C LYS A 105 11.95 -2.07 -5.26
N ASP A 106 11.39 -2.59 -6.34
CA ASP A 106 11.45 -3.99 -6.74
C ASP A 106 11.19 -4.16 -8.25
N ASP A 107 11.23 -5.41 -8.74
CA ASP A 107 11.04 -5.76 -10.15
C ASP A 107 9.73 -5.24 -10.78
N CYS A 108 8.72 -4.92 -9.95
CA CYS A 108 7.41 -4.48 -10.40
C CYS A 108 7.20 -2.97 -10.34
N ASP A 109 8.24 -2.23 -10.03
CA ASP A 109 8.21 -0.80 -9.78
C ASP A 109 9.17 -0.07 -10.72
N LEU A 110 8.79 1.11 -11.23
CA LEU A 110 9.64 1.92 -12.10
C LEU A 110 10.24 3.08 -11.29
N PRO A 111 11.44 3.56 -11.60
CA PRO A 111 11.93 4.80 -11.01
C PRO A 111 11.20 6.01 -11.59
N GLU A 112 11.06 7.09 -10.82
CA GLU A 112 10.61 8.39 -11.32
C GLU A 112 11.72 9.42 -11.29
N SER A 113 11.61 10.33 -12.25
CA SER A 113 12.53 11.42 -12.43
C SER A 113 11.80 12.76 -12.47
N CYS A 114 12.44 13.78 -11.93
CA CYS A 114 11.97 15.15 -11.94
C CYS A 114 11.76 15.65 -13.38
N THR A 115 10.73 16.48 -13.57
CA THR A 115 10.41 17.08 -14.86
C THR A 115 11.28 18.31 -15.18
N GLY A 116 11.95 18.88 -14.17
CA GLY A 116 12.63 20.18 -14.29
C GLY A 116 11.72 21.40 -14.13
N GLN A 117 10.41 21.19 -13.95
CA GLN A 117 9.40 22.25 -13.94
C GLN A 117 8.45 22.17 -12.74
N SER A 118 8.71 21.22 -11.82
CA SER A 118 7.90 20.97 -10.64
C SER A 118 8.78 20.43 -9.53
N ALA A 119 8.45 20.79 -8.29
CA ALA A 119 9.09 20.28 -7.09
C ALA A 119 8.54 18.93 -6.63
N LYS A 120 7.36 18.53 -7.13
CA LYS A 120 6.76 17.24 -6.85
C LYS A 120 7.37 16.17 -7.74
N CYS A 121 7.77 15.04 -7.15
CA CYS A 121 8.04 13.84 -7.93
C CYS A 121 6.75 13.42 -8.68
N PRO A 122 6.84 13.01 -9.95
CA PRO A 122 5.68 12.49 -10.68
C PRO A 122 4.98 11.34 -9.95
N THR A 123 3.72 11.09 -10.30
CA THR A 123 2.96 9.97 -9.74
C THR A 123 3.71 8.65 -9.95
N ASN A 124 3.72 7.81 -8.92
CA ASN A 124 4.33 6.50 -8.94
C ASN A 124 3.79 5.66 -10.12
N ARG A 125 4.71 5.17 -10.96
CA ARG A 125 4.46 4.31 -12.10
C ARG A 125 5.00 2.92 -11.81
N PHE A 126 4.19 1.94 -12.17
CA PHE A 126 4.55 0.54 -11.99
C PHE A 126 4.94 -0.10 -13.30
N GLN A 127 5.71 -1.18 -13.20
CA GLN A 127 5.92 -2.08 -14.31
C GLN A 127 4.58 -2.62 -14.79
N ARG A 128 4.45 -2.86 -16.10
CA ARG A 128 3.20 -3.37 -16.68
C ARG A 128 2.75 -4.65 -15.98
N ASN A 129 1.44 -4.78 -15.77
CA ASN A 129 0.88 -6.02 -15.27
C ASN A 129 1.25 -7.19 -16.19
N GLY A 130 1.58 -8.33 -15.60
CA GLY A 130 2.02 -9.52 -16.34
C GLY A 130 3.53 -9.60 -16.61
N HIS A 131 4.32 -8.59 -16.26
CA HIS A 131 5.78 -8.70 -16.33
C HIS A 131 6.28 -9.77 -15.34
N PRO A 132 7.13 -10.73 -15.72
CA PRO A 132 7.64 -11.72 -14.77
C PRO A 132 8.47 -11.08 -13.66
N CYS A 133 8.32 -11.55 -12.42
CA CYS A 133 9.00 -10.99 -11.25
C CYS A 133 9.46 -12.10 -10.30
N GLN A 134 10.39 -11.77 -9.39
CA GLN A 134 10.93 -12.70 -8.38
C GLN A 134 11.46 -13.99 -9.02
N ASN A 135 12.32 -13.87 -10.04
CA ASN A 135 12.88 -15.00 -10.79
C ASN A 135 11.81 -15.92 -11.41
N ASN A 136 10.79 -15.35 -12.07
CA ASN A 136 9.65 -16.07 -12.69
C ASN A 136 8.73 -16.81 -11.70
N GLN A 137 8.80 -16.52 -10.40
CA GLN A 137 7.87 -17.08 -9.41
C GLN A 137 6.50 -16.40 -9.47
N GLY A 138 6.42 -15.18 -9.99
CA GLY A 138 5.18 -14.42 -10.12
C GLY A 138 5.13 -13.55 -11.37
N TYR A 139 4.05 -12.78 -11.46
CA TYR A 139 3.86 -11.73 -12.45
C TYR A 139 3.44 -10.45 -11.75
N CYS A 140 3.93 -9.31 -12.24
CA CYS A 140 3.60 -8.01 -11.67
C CYS A 140 2.10 -7.73 -11.77
N TYR A 141 1.56 -7.16 -10.71
CA TYR A 141 0.17 -6.74 -10.61
C TYR A 141 0.09 -5.49 -9.72
N ASN A 142 -0.22 -4.35 -10.34
CA ASN A 142 -0.36 -3.03 -9.70
C ASN A 142 0.80 -2.69 -8.75
N GLY A 143 2.04 -2.82 -9.26
CA GLY A 143 3.25 -2.48 -8.52
C GLY A 143 3.72 -3.52 -7.51
N LYS A 144 3.12 -4.71 -7.51
CA LYS A 144 3.51 -5.82 -6.61
C LYS A 144 3.77 -7.10 -7.39
N CYS A 145 4.54 -8.01 -6.79
CA CYS A 145 4.70 -9.38 -7.26
C CYS A 145 3.92 -10.35 -6.35
N PRO A 146 2.59 -10.52 -6.53
CA PRO A 146 1.81 -11.43 -5.70
C PRO A 146 2.22 -12.89 -5.95
N ILE A 147 2.72 -13.55 -4.91
CA ILE A 147 3.09 -14.97 -4.92
C ILE A 147 2.48 -15.69 -3.71
N MET A 148 2.04 -16.92 -3.92
CA MET A 148 1.37 -17.72 -2.88
C MET A 148 2.25 -17.93 -1.63
N THR A 149 3.57 -18.03 -1.80
CA THR A 149 4.52 -18.20 -0.69
C THR A 149 4.50 -17.00 0.24
N ASN A 150 4.63 -15.78 -0.31
CA ASN A 150 4.58 -14.56 0.49
C ASN A 150 3.21 -14.36 1.15
N GLN A 151 2.14 -14.75 0.46
CA GLN A 151 0.80 -14.71 1.05
C GLN A 151 0.67 -15.70 2.22
N CYS A 152 1.20 -16.91 2.12
CA CYS A 152 1.25 -17.84 3.26
C CYS A 152 2.03 -17.26 4.44
N ILE A 153 3.20 -16.66 4.18
CA ILE A 153 4.04 -16.02 5.20
C ILE A 153 3.30 -14.84 5.85
N ALA A 154 2.61 -14.00 5.07
CA ALA A 154 1.82 -12.90 5.61
C ALA A 154 0.67 -13.38 6.49
N LEU A 155 0.06 -14.53 6.18
CA LEU A 155 -1.03 -15.12 6.95
C LEU A 155 -0.57 -15.83 8.23
N ARG A 156 0.64 -16.39 8.28
CA ARG A 156 1.08 -17.32 9.34
C ARG A 156 2.41 -17.01 10.00
N GLY A 157 3.15 -16.03 9.48
CA GLY A 157 4.52 -15.74 9.90
C GLY A 157 5.56 -16.54 9.11
N PRO A 158 6.84 -16.42 9.46
CA PRO A 158 7.92 -17.10 8.76
C PRO A 158 7.87 -18.63 8.91
N GLY A 159 8.42 -19.35 7.93
CA GLY A 159 8.59 -20.82 7.99
C GLY A 159 7.41 -21.66 7.45
N VAL A 160 6.33 -21.01 6.99
CA VAL A 160 5.27 -21.69 6.23
C VAL A 160 5.54 -21.69 4.72
N ASN A 161 4.98 -22.69 4.05
CA ASN A 161 5.08 -22.84 2.60
C ASN A 161 3.69 -22.99 1.96
N VAL A 162 3.61 -22.89 0.64
CA VAL A 162 2.41 -23.27 -0.11
C VAL A 162 2.17 -24.78 0.05
N SER A 163 0.92 -25.19 0.23
CA SER A 163 0.55 -26.61 0.24
C SER A 163 0.70 -27.26 -1.15
N PRO A 164 0.84 -28.59 -1.23
CA PRO A 164 0.83 -29.31 -2.49
C PRO A 164 -0.44 -29.08 -3.32
N ASP A 165 -0.33 -29.22 -4.64
CA ASP A 165 -1.42 -28.99 -5.61
C ASP A 165 -2.70 -29.78 -5.30
N GLY A 166 -2.56 -31.00 -4.77
CA GLY A 166 -3.68 -31.83 -4.35
C GLY A 166 -4.63 -31.13 -3.37
N CYS A 167 -4.12 -30.26 -2.50
CA CYS A 167 -4.94 -29.52 -1.54
C CYS A 167 -5.88 -28.52 -2.21
N PHE A 168 -5.48 -27.93 -3.34
CA PHE A 168 -6.30 -26.94 -4.04
C PHE A 168 -7.55 -27.57 -4.67
N LYS A 169 -7.59 -28.89 -4.89
CA LYS A 169 -8.80 -29.60 -5.34
C LYS A 169 -9.98 -29.44 -4.39
N PHE A 170 -9.73 -29.18 -3.10
CA PHE A 170 -10.80 -28.88 -2.15
C PHE A 170 -11.60 -27.63 -2.51
N ASN A 171 -11.04 -26.71 -3.30
CA ASN A 171 -11.77 -25.54 -3.79
C ASN A 171 -12.95 -25.87 -4.71
N GLN A 172 -13.04 -27.10 -5.22
CA GLN A 172 -14.18 -27.59 -6.01
C GLN A 172 -15.38 -28.00 -5.14
N ALA A 173 -15.22 -28.07 -3.82
CA ALA A 173 -16.29 -28.53 -2.93
C ALA A 173 -17.40 -27.48 -2.73
N GLY A 174 -17.08 -26.18 -2.83
CA GLY A 174 -18.05 -25.10 -2.62
C GLY A 174 -18.55 -24.99 -1.17
N GLN A 175 -17.78 -25.49 -0.19
CA GLN A 175 -18.19 -25.56 1.21
C GLN A 175 -16.99 -25.35 2.16
N SER A 176 -17.26 -25.09 3.44
CA SER A 176 -16.23 -24.82 4.45
C SER A 176 -15.24 -23.74 3.97
N CYS A 177 -13.96 -24.07 3.79
CA CYS A 177 -12.97 -23.20 3.19
C CYS A 177 -12.75 -23.40 1.70
N GLY A 178 -13.23 -24.49 1.09
CA GLY A 178 -12.97 -24.77 -0.32
C GLY A 178 -14.00 -24.13 -1.24
N PHE A 179 -13.69 -22.95 -1.80
CA PHE A 179 -14.53 -22.26 -2.80
C PHE A 179 -13.72 -21.23 -3.59
N CYS A 180 -14.29 -20.73 -4.70
CA CYS A 180 -13.69 -19.67 -5.51
C CYS A 180 -14.22 -18.28 -5.14
N ARG A 181 -15.53 -18.16 -4.95
CA ARG A 181 -16.19 -16.89 -4.68
C ARG A 181 -17.45 -17.09 -3.85
N ILE A 182 -17.97 -15.98 -3.33
CA ILE A 182 -19.24 -15.93 -2.61
C ILE A 182 -20.19 -15.06 -3.44
N GLU A 183 -21.36 -15.59 -3.76
CA GLU A 183 -22.44 -14.89 -4.45
C GLU A 183 -23.70 -15.00 -3.60
N ASN A 184 -24.28 -13.86 -3.19
CA ASN A 184 -25.49 -13.81 -2.34
C ASN A 184 -25.36 -14.68 -1.06
N GLY A 185 -24.18 -14.65 -0.41
CA GLY A 185 -23.89 -15.45 0.78
C GLY A 185 -23.60 -16.94 0.52
N ARG A 186 -23.79 -17.42 -0.71
CA ARG A 186 -23.51 -18.81 -1.11
C ARG A 186 -22.08 -18.95 -1.62
N LYS A 187 -21.37 -19.96 -1.13
CA LYS A 187 -20.05 -20.34 -1.61
C LYS A 187 -20.17 -21.06 -2.96
N ILE A 188 -19.44 -20.56 -3.94
CA ILE A 188 -19.44 -21.10 -5.30
C ILE A 188 -18.15 -21.91 -5.52
N PRO A 189 -18.25 -23.20 -5.90
CA PRO A 189 -17.07 -24.02 -6.15
C PRO A 189 -16.25 -23.50 -7.33
N CYS A 190 -14.95 -23.77 -7.30
CA CYS A 190 -14.08 -23.51 -8.45
C CYS A 190 -14.33 -24.52 -9.57
N ALA A 191 -14.20 -24.08 -10.82
CA ALA A 191 -13.97 -25.02 -11.92
C ALA A 191 -12.58 -25.67 -11.76
N ALA A 192 -12.36 -26.82 -12.40
CA ALA A 192 -11.12 -27.58 -12.26
C ALA A 192 -9.86 -26.75 -12.63
N LYS A 193 -9.95 -25.89 -13.64
CA LYS A 193 -8.86 -25.00 -14.05
C LYS A 193 -8.59 -23.84 -13.07
N ASP A 194 -9.56 -23.49 -12.23
CA ASP A 194 -9.54 -22.30 -11.38
C ASP A 194 -9.22 -22.62 -9.91
N VAL A 195 -8.94 -23.89 -9.59
CA VAL A 195 -8.70 -24.35 -8.21
C VAL A 195 -7.57 -23.61 -7.50
N LYS A 196 -6.61 -23.07 -8.25
CA LYS A 196 -5.49 -22.25 -7.75
C LYS A 196 -5.86 -20.78 -7.48
N CYS A 197 -7.10 -20.36 -7.76
CA CYS A 197 -7.57 -18.97 -7.59
C CYS A 197 -8.71 -18.82 -6.57
N GLY A 198 -9.04 -19.89 -5.85
CA GLY A 198 -9.94 -19.87 -4.70
C GLY A 198 -9.20 -19.65 -3.40
N THR A 199 -9.53 -20.44 -2.38
CA THR A 199 -8.83 -20.39 -1.09
C THR A 199 -7.37 -20.82 -1.22
N LEU A 200 -6.48 -20.09 -0.54
CA LEU A 200 -5.09 -20.44 -0.39
C LEU A 200 -4.93 -21.55 0.67
N TYR A 201 -4.08 -22.52 0.37
CA TYR A 201 -3.70 -23.58 1.29
C TYR A 201 -2.21 -23.52 1.61
N CYS A 202 -1.86 -23.49 2.89
CA CYS A 202 -0.47 -23.41 3.36
C CYS A 202 -0.09 -24.66 4.15
N LYS A 203 1.20 -25.01 4.11
CA LYS A 203 1.82 -26.07 4.89
C LYS A 203 2.60 -25.47 6.05
N GLU A 204 2.38 -26.00 7.24
CA GLU A 204 3.01 -25.57 8.49
C GLU A 204 3.50 -26.82 9.24
N GLY A 205 4.83 -27.03 9.27
CA GLY A 205 5.41 -28.28 9.72
C GLY A 205 4.88 -29.48 8.92
N ASN A 206 4.29 -30.46 9.61
CA ASN A 206 3.70 -31.66 9.00
C ASN A 206 2.24 -31.47 8.56
N ALA A 207 1.59 -30.39 8.96
CA ALA A 207 0.20 -30.15 8.60
C ALA A 207 0.10 -29.56 7.19
N THR A 208 -0.57 -30.29 6.31
CA THR A 208 -0.83 -29.89 4.91
C THR A 208 -2.29 -29.50 4.71
N CYS A 209 -2.58 -28.84 3.60
CA CYS A 209 -3.93 -28.42 3.22
C CYS A 209 -4.63 -27.55 4.27
N ARG A 210 -3.87 -26.77 5.06
CA ARG A 210 -4.46 -25.85 6.03
C ARG A 210 -4.99 -24.62 5.31
N CYS A 211 -6.28 -24.37 5.52
CA CYS A 211 -6.96 -23.12 5.20
C CYS A 211 -7.32 -22.42 6.52
N PHE A 212 -7.10 -21.12 6.61
CA PHE A 212 -7.27 -20.40 7.88
C PHE A 212 -8.64 -19.71 7.92
N PRO A 213 -9.55 -20.08 8.82
CA PRO A 213 -10.79 -19.33 9.01
C PRO A 213 -10.50 -17.97 9.64
N THR A 214 -11.05 -16.92 9.05
CA THR A 214 -11.06 -15.56 9.61
C THR A 214 -12.50 -15.24 10.02
N THR A 215 -12.65 -14.60 11.18
CA THR A 215 -13.96 -14.22 11.73
C THR A 215 -14.55 -12.96 11.10
N HIS A 216 -13.74 -12.15 10.41
CA HIS A 216 -14.13 -10.83 9.94
C HIS A 216 -14.25 -10.69 8.42
N ASP A 217 -13.35 -11.32 7.65
CA ASP A 217 -13.39 -11.27 6.19
C ASP A 217 -13.00 -12.62 5.55
N PRO A 218 -13.95 -13.38 4.98
CA PRO A 218 -13.67 -14.65 4.33
C PRO A 218 -12.79 -14.51 3.06
N TYR A 219 -12.61 -13.30 2.52
CA TYR A 219 -11.73 -13.04 1.37
C TYR A 219 -10.27 -12.88 1.75
N TYR A 220 -9.94 -12.57 3.01
CA TYR A 220 -8.56 -12.38 3.49
C TYR A 220 -7.64 -13.58 3.21
N ARG A 221 -8.19 -14.79 3.20
CA ARG A 221 -7.47 -16.06 2.95
C ARG A 221 -7.47 -16.53 1.49
N MET A 222 -8.16 -15.81 0.61
CA MET A 222 -8.26 -16.18 -0.80
C MET A 222 -6.97 -15.82 -1.51
N VAL A 223 -6.59 -16.60 -2.53
CA VAL A 223 -5.44 -16.26 -3.37
C VAL A 223 -5.62 -14.84 -3.93
N GLU A 224 -4.60 -14.01 -3.76
CA GLU A 224 -4.65 -12.61 -4.19
C GLU A 224 -4.80 -12.47 -5.72
N PRO A 225 -5.53 -11.45 -6.22
CA PRO A 225 -5.54 -11.13 -7.65
C PRO A 225 -4.12 -10.90 -8.20
N GLY A 226 -3.88 -11.30 -9.45
CA GLY A 226 -2.57 -11.24 -10.10
C GLY A 226 -1.61 -12.38 -9.72
N THR A 227 -1.93 -13.19 -8.71
CA THR A 227 -1.07 -14.31 -8.30
C THR A 227 -0.92 -15.33 -9.42
N LYS A 228 0.31 -15.79 -9.66
CA LYS A 228 0.60 -16.88 -10.61
C LYS A 228 -0.12 -18.17 -10.21
N CYS A 229 -0.97 -18.69 -11.09
CA CYS A 229 -1.74 -19.93 -10.88
C CYS A 229 -1.32 -21.08 -11.81
N GLY A 230 -0.45 -20.79 -12.77
CA GLY A 230 0.18 -21.71 -13.70
C GLY A 230 1.20 -20.95 -14.54
N ASP A 231 1.99 -21.66 -15.35
CA ASP A 231 2.92 -20.97 -16.26
C ASP A 231 2.14 -20.16 -17.31
N GLY A 232 2.50 -18.88 -17.44
CA GLY A 232 1.79 -17.94 -18.29
C GLY A 232 0.41 -17.54 -17.78
N LYS A 233 0.03 -17.88 -16.54
CA LYS A 233 -1.33 -17.68 -16.02
C LYS A 233 -1.39 -16.99 -14.66
N VAL A 234 -2.43 -16.19 -14.46
CA VAL A 234 -2.69 -15.40 -13.25
C VAL A 234 -4.13 -15.52 -12.77
N CYS A 235 -4.35 -15.29 -11.48
CA CYS A 235 -5.68 -15.24 -10.90
C CYS A 235 -6.34 -13.88 -11.09
N ILE A 236 -7.40 -13.80 -11.88
CA ILE A 236 -8.25 -12.59 -12.02
C ILE A 236 -9.69 -12.99 -11.79
N ASN A 237 -10.41 -12.24 -10.96
CA ASN A 237 -11.82 -12.52 -10.63
C ASN A 237 -12.08 -13.99 -10.23
N ARG A 238 -11.13 -14.59 -9.49
CA ARG A 238 -11.17 -15.99 -9.02
C ARG A 238 -11.10 -17.04 -10.14
N GLN A 239 -10.57 -16.66 -11.30
CA GLN A 239 -10.32 -17.54 -12.43
C GLN A 239 -8.84 -17.53 -12.80
N CYS A 240 -8.32 -18.69 -13.23
CA CYS A 240 -6.94 -18.81 -13.70
C CYS A 240 -6.90 -18.59 -15.22
N VAL A 241 -6.43 -17.41 -15.62
CA VAL A 241 -6.48 -16.92 -17.01
C VAL A 241 -5.09 -16.64 -17.54
N ASP A 242 -4.94 -16.63 -18.87
CA ASP A 242 -3.67 -16.33 -19.53
C ASP A 242 -3.26 -14.88 -19.32
N VAL A 243 -2.00 -14.67 -18.92
CA VAL A 243 -1.43 -13.36 -18.57
C VAL A 243 -1.52 -12.35 -19.71
N GLN A 244 -1.49 -12.83 -20.97
CA GLN A 244 -1.59 -12.02 -22.18
C GLN A 244 -2.98 -11.42 -22.40
N THR A 245 -4.02 -12.00 -21.79
CA THR A 245 -5.43 -11.59 -21.94
C THR A 245 -6.03 -11.04 -20.65
N ALA A 246 -5.24 -11.03 -19.57
CA ALA A 246 -5.69 -10.69 -18.24
C ALA A 246 -5.73 -9.17 -17.97
N TYR A 247 -4.96 -8.39 -18.73
CA TYR A 247 -4.67 -6.97 -18.48
C TYR A 247 -4.84 -6.12 -19.73
#